data_AF-V4B1Y7-F1
#
_entry.id   AF-V4B1Y7-F1
#
_cell.length_a   1.000
_cell.length_b   1.000
_cell.length_c   1.000
_cell.angle_alpha   90.00
_cell.angle_beta   90.00
_cell.angle_gamma   90.00
#
_symmetry.space_group_name_H-M   'P 1'
#
loop_
_entity.id
_entity.type
_entity.pdbx_description
1 polymer ?
#
loop_
_entity_poly.entity_id
_entity_poly.type
_entity_poly.pdbx_seq_one_letter_code
_entity_poly.pdbx_strand_id
1 'polypeptide(L)'
;MRAQCCICSDLFENSDTVNIAAAPCGHTFHEVCLMKWLESSGTCPSCRKVCKRSLVIKKLFFDIDAGDDVSDQSPTKLSNQLGDLKAKVRQYERDKADLLEKQTSFQSQIQSYQVESEIVQNKLKKEKTLNTSLKKEISNYEAQQKYFKTEQEQYRKSLRNLKELQHLQILLSGRLQRFDSLEILNQNGEGSTKQLSRYCAVLKREYEQTKQDKKTFKDQIDKLRRELVSKDRQLTDRIKETSILTEQLTRSEEDLKNVEKEKEGMRKKLSRLKKGFHSP
;
A
#
# COMPACT_ATOMS: atom_id res chain seq x y z
N MET A 1 73.23 35.04 -58.36
CA MET A 1 72.40 35.85 -57.44
C MET A 1 71.53 34.87 -56.67
N ARG A 2 71.60 34.82 -55.33
CA ARG A 2 70.78 33.92 -54.51
C ARG A 2 69.48 34.65 -54.14
N ALA A 3 68.34 34.10 -54.53
CA ALA A 3 67.04 34.68 -54.22
C ALA A 3 66.60 34.20 -52.82
N GLN A 4 66.16 35.14 -51.97
CA GLN A 4 65.80 34.89 -50.57
C GLN A 4 64.51 35.62 -50.19
N CYS A 5 63.79 35.05 -49.23
CA CYS A 5 62.59 35.66 -48.69
C CYS A 5 62.97 36.79 -47.73
N CYS A 6 62.61 38.05 -48.00
CA CYS A 6 63.00 39.15 -47.11
C CYS A 6 62.23 39.20 -45.76
N ILE A 7 61.27 38.30 -45.55
CA ILE A 7 60.52 38.19 -44.29
C ILE A 7 61.25 37.29 -43.29
N CYS A 8 61.72 36.11 -43.72
CA CYS A 8 62.46 35.17 -42.86
C CYS A 8 63.98 35.18 -43.09
N SER A 9 64.46 35.83 -44.16
CA SER A 9 65.85 35.85 -44.62
C SER A 9 66.40 34.50 -45.08
N ASP A 10 65.56 33.48 -45.24
CA ASP A 10 65.96 32.17 -45.78
C ASP A 10 65.96 32.17 -47.32
N LEU A 11 66.79 31.29 -47.88
CA LEU A 11 66.86 31.04 -49.32
C LEU A 11 65.58 30.38 -49.83
N PHE A 12 65.24 30.65 -51.09
CA PHE A 12 64.21 29.87 -51.77
C PHE A 12 64.76 28.48 -52.11
N GLU A 13 64.24 27.45 -51.46
CA GLU A 13 64.59 26.05 -51.72
C GLU A 13 63.64 25.42 -52.74
N ASN A 14 64.18 24.58 -53.62
CA ASN A 14 63.37 23.77 -54.53
C ASN A 14 62.86 22.54 -53.78
N SER A 15 61.82 22.72 -52.97
CA SER A 15 61.18 21.66 -52.19
C SER A 15 59.68 21.63 -52.44
N ASP A 16 59.11 20.43 -52.56
CA ASP A 16 57.65 20.24 -52.68
C ASP A 16 56.88 20.73 -51.45
N THR A 17 57.56 20.90 -50.31
CA THR A 17 56.95 21.30 -49.03
C THR A 17 56.91 22.81 -48.82
N VAL A 18 57.68 23.61 -49.57
CA VAL A 18 57.80 25.06 -49.37
C VAL A 18 57.42 25.79 -50.66
N ASN A 19 56.23 26.39 -50.67
CA ASN A 19 55.77 27.15 -51.83
C ASN A 19 56.34 28.58 -51.83
N ILE A 20 56.74 29.04 -53.01
CA ILE A 20 57.14 30.43 -53.25
C ILE A 20 55.94 31.17 -53.86
N ALA A 21 55.53 32.27 -53.24
CA ALA A 21 54.41 33.10 -53.66
C ALA A 21 54.87 34.46 -54.18
N ALA A 22 54.12 35.03 -55.13
CA ALA A 22 54.30 36.39 -55.62
C ALA A 22 53.14 37.31 -55.19
N ALA A 23 53.48 38.48 -54.66
CA ALA A 23 52.54 39.56 -54.47
C ALA A 23 52.11 40.16 -55.83
N PRO A 24 50.97 40.86 -55.95
CA PRO A 24 50.50 41.47 -57.21
C PRO A 24 51.46 42.50 -57.82
N CYS A 25 52.43 42.98 -57.03
CA CYS A 25 53.48 43.89 -57.48
C CYS A 25 54.72 43.17 -58.05
N GLY A 26 54.76 41.83 -58.04
CA GLY A 26 55.85 41.01 -58.58
C GLY A 26 56.91 40.55 -57.56
N HIS A 27 56.92 41.05 -56.32
CA HIS A 27 57.87 40.60 -55.30
C HIS A 27 57.53 39.20 -54.78
N THR A 28 58.56 38.38 -54.56
CA THR A 28 58.43 36.97 -54.16
C THR A 28 58.83 36.71 -52.70
N PHE A 29 58.16 35.74 -52.08
CA PHE A 29 58.32 35.35 -50.67
C PHE A 29 57.91 33.89 -50.49
N HIS A 30 58.20 33.25 -49.35
CA HIS A 30 57.50 32.02 -49.00
C HIS A 30 56.00 32.28 -48.83
N GLU A 31 55.14 31.40 -49.35
CA GLU A 31 53.68 31.52 -49.28
C GLU A 31 53.23 31.78 -47.84
N VAL A 32 53.73 30.97 -46.90
CA VAL A 32 53.40 31.07 -45.48
C VAL A 32 53.83 32.43 -44.90
N CYS A 33 55.01 32.92 -45.29
CA CYS A 33 55.52 34.21 -44.81
C CYS A 33 54.66 35.38 -45.33
N LEU A 34 54.34 35.39 -46.63
CA LEU A 34 53.52 36.43 -47.23
C LEU A 34 52.10 36.43 -46.67
N MET A 35 51.49 35.25 -46.52
CA MET A 35 50.14 35.12 -45.97
C MET A 35 50.08 35.61 -44.52
N LYS A 36 51.04 35.25 -43.66
CA LYS A 36 51.11 35.83 -42.31
C LYS A 36 51.27 37.36 -42.32
N TRP A 37 52.09 37.90 -43.22
CA TRP A 37 52.28 39.35 -43.31
C TRP A 37 51.01 40.11 -43.73
N LEU A 38 50.25 39.54 -44.67
CA LEU A 38 49.02 40.15 -45.18
C LEU A 38 47.83 40.05 -44.22
N GLU A 39 47.91 39.24 -43.15
CA GLU A 39 46.94 39.28 -42.06
C GLU A 39 47.02 40.61 -41.30
N SER A 40 48.22 41.17 -41.15
CA SER A 40 48.45 42.35 -40.30
C SER A 40 48.49 43.68 -41.06
N SER A 41 49.08 43.73 -42.26
CA SER A 41 49.38 45.02 -42.92
C SER A 41 48.67 45.28 -44.25
N GLY A 42 48.13 44.24 -44.90
CA GLY A 42 47.49 44.35 -46.22
C GLY A 42 48.38 44.95 -47.33
N THR A 43 49.71 45.03 -47.14
CA THR A 43 50.65 45.65 -48.08
C THR A 43 51.84 44.72 -48.36
N CYS A 44 52.51 44.91 -49.50
CA CYS A 44 53.71 44.15 -49.85
C CYS A 44 54.88 44.52 -48.89
N PRO A 45 55.58 43.54 -48.29
CA PRO A 45 56.72 43.80 -47.40
C PRO A 45 57.85 44.60 -48.07
N SER A 46 58.10 44.40 -49.36
CA SER A 46 59.23 45.03 -50.06
C SER A 46 58.94 46.43 -50.59
N CYS A 47 57.73 46.68 -51.11
CA CYS A 47 57.40 47.95 -51.78
C CYS A 47 56.21 48.71 -51.18
N ARG A 48 55.57 48.17 -50.13
CA ARG A 48 54.43 48.76 -49.41
C ARG A 48 53.17 49.07 -50.24
N LYS A 49 53.12 48.67 -51.52
CA LYS A 49 51.90 48.73 -52.33
C LYS A 49 50.81 47.83 -51.73
N VAL A 50 49.56 48.26 -51.82
CA VAL A 50 48.38 47.50 -51.34
C VAL A 50 48.35 46.12 -52.01
N CYS A 51 48.21 45.08 -51.19
CA CYS A 51 48.27 43.68 -51.62
C CYS A 51 47.07 42.94 -51.04
N LYS A 52 46.11 42.59 -51.90
CA LYS A 52 44.95 41.78 -51.51
C LYS A 52 45.32 40.30 -51.58
N ARG A 53 44.99 39.52 -50.53
CA ARG A 53 45.24 38.07 -50.46
C ARG A 53 44.68 37.29 -51.66
N SER A 54 43.56 37.76 -52.23
CA SER A 54 42.91 37.14 -53.39
C SER A 54 43.69 37.30 -54.70
N LEU A 55 44.64 38.24 -54.76
CA LEU A 55 45.45 38.52 -55.95
C LEU A 55 46.88 37.95 -55.84
N VAL A 56 47.20 37.26 -54.74
CA VAL A 56 48.50 36.62 -54.53
C VAL A 56 48.56 35.33 -55.34
N ILE A 57 49.63 35.16 -56.11
CA ILE A 57 49.95 33.88 -56.76
C ILE A 57 50.64 33.04 -55.69
N LYS A 58 49.91 32.09 -55.11
CA LYS A 58 50.32 31.33 -53.92
C LYS A 58 51.49 30.37 -54.17
N LYS A 59 51.66 29.91 -55.40
CA LYS A 59 52.73 28.99 -55.80
C LYS A 59 53.23 29.37 -57.19
N LEU A 60 54.51 29.67 -57.28
CA LEU A 60 55.25 29.81 -58.53
C LEU A 60 55.87 28.46 -58.88
N PHE A 61 55.73 28.07 -60.14
CA PHE A 61 56.43 26.94 -60.72
C PHE A 61 57.55 27.48 -61.59
N PHE A 62 58.77 27.03 -61.34
CA PHE A 62 59.92 27.37 -62.17
C PHE A 62 60.26 26.15 -63.01
N ASP A 63 60.15 26.27 -64.33
CA ASP A 63 60.64 25.26 -65.26
C ASP A 63 62.18 25.35 -65.31
N ILE A 64 62.81 24.89 -64.22
CA ILE A 64 64.26 24.72 -64.16
C ILE A 64 64.51 23.30 -64.65
N ASP A 65 65.13 23.15 -65.82
CA ASP A 65 65.75 21.89 -66.21
C ASP A 65 66.71 21.52 -65.08
N ALA A 66 66.30 20.57 -64.25
CA ALA A 66 67.14 19.99 -63.22
C ALA A 66 68.28 19.31 -63.97
N GLY A 67 69.38 20.05 -64.16
CA GLY A 67 70.65 19.50 -64.58
C GLY A 67 70.97 18.36 -63.62
N ASP A 68 70.84 17.16 -64.15
CA ASP A 68 71.10 15.89 -63.49
C ASP A 68 72.53 15.96 -62.93
N ASP A 69 72.65 16.12 -61.61
CA ASP A 69 73.93 16.14 -60.89
C ASP A 69 74.43 14.68 -60.77
N VAL A 70 74.79 14.07 -61.92
CA VAL A 70 75.25 12.67 -62.05
C VAL A 70 76.72 12.50 -61.67
N SER A 71 77.21 13.24 -60.65
CA SER A 71 78.62 13.16 -60.26
C SER A 71 78.88 12.57 -58.88
N ASP A 72 77.96 11.76 -58.30
CA ASP A 72 78.26 11.17 -56.98
C ASP A 72 77.63 9.79 -56.65
N GLN A 73 77.53 8.88 -57.63
CA GLN A 73 77.23 7.47 -57.36
C GLN A 73 78.50 6.61 -57.42
N SER A 74 79.31 6.64 -56.36
CA SER A 74 80.39 5.67 -56.21
C SER A 74 79.83 4.30 -55.78
N PRO A 75 80.35 3.16 -56.30
CA PRO A 75 79.95 1.81 -55.89
C PRO A 75 79.99 1.59 -54.37
N THR A 76 80.89 2.30 -53.69
CA THR A 76 81.05 2.28 -52.24
C THR A 76 79.88 2.92 -51.50
N LYS A 77 79.31 4.03 -51.99
CA LYS A 77 78.12 4.67 -51.39
C LYS A 77 76.88 3.78 -51.49
N LEU A 78 76.66 3.16 -52.65
CA LEU A 78 75.59 2.20 -52.86
C LEU A 78 75.76 0.95 -52.00
N SER A 79 76.98 0.44 -51.85
CA SER A 79 77.29 -0.70 -50.97
C SER A 79 77.03 -0.39 -49.49
N ASN A 80 77.38 0.81 -49.03
CA ASN A 80 77.10 1.25 -47.66
C ASN A 80 75.59 1.40 -47.43
N GLN A 81 74.86 2.02 -48.37
CA GLN A 81 73.40 2.12 -48.31
C GLN A 81 72.71 0.74 -48.31
N LEU A 82 73.23 -0.22 -49.10
CA LEU A 82 72.74 -1.60 -49.09
C LEU A 82 73.00 -2.29 -47.74
N GLY A 83 74.15 -2.03 -47.11
CA GLY A 83 74.47 -2.50 -45.76
C GLY A 83 73.52 -1.94 -44.71
N ASP A 84 73.28 -0.63 -44.74
CA ASP A 84 72.37 0.06 -43.83
C ASP A 84 70.92 -0.43 -43.98
N LEU A 85 70.45 -0.61 -45.23
CA LEU A 85 69.12 -1.15 -45.50
C LEU A 85 68.98 -2.60 -45.01
N LYS A 86 70.00 -3.45 -45.21
CA LYS A 86 69.99 -4.82 -44.67
C LYS A 86 69.98 -4.85 -43.14
N ALA A 87 70.69 -3.94 -42.48
CA ALA A 87 70.67 -3.80 -41.03
C ALA A 87 69.29 -3.36 -40.52
N LYS A 88 68.67 -2.38 -41.19
CA LYS A 88 67.29 -1.94 -40.90
C LYS A 88 66.27 -3.06 -41.09
N VAL A 89 66.37 -3.85 -42.16
CA VAL A 89 65.48 -5.01 -42.37
C VAL A 89 65.60 -6.01 -41.23
N ARG A 90 66.82 -6.37 -40.81
CA ARG A 90 67.04 -7.26 -39.67
C ARG A 90 66.52 -6.68 -38.36
N GLN A 91 66.59 -5.36 -38.18
CA GLN A 91 66.02 -4.69 -37.02
C GLN A 91 64.49 -4.79 -37.04
N TYR A 92 63.85 -4.44 -38.14
CA TYR A 92 62.40 -4.54 -38.28
C TYR A 92 61.88 -5.97 -38.17
N GLU A 93 62.65 -6.97 -38.61
CA GLU A 93 62.32 -8.38 -38.40
C GLU A 93 62.32 -8.78 -36.92
N ARG A 94 63.28 -8.29 -36.12
CA ARG A 94 63.31 -8.48 -34.67
C ARG A 94 62.15 -7.75 -33.98
N ASP A 95 61.95 -6.47 -34.31
CA ASP A 95 60.88 -5.67 -33.74
C ASP A 95 59.50 -6.29 -34.05
N LYS A 96 59.33 -6.84 -35.26
CA LYS A 96 58.12 -7.58 -35.66
C LYS A 96 57.93 -8.83 -34.81
N ALA A 97 58.99 -9.59 -34.54
CA ALA A 97 58.90 -10.78 -33.70
C ALA A 97 58.51 -10.41 -32.25
N ASP A 98 59.15 -9.40 -31.67
CA ASP A 98 58.85 -8.90 -30.32
C ASP A 98 57.40 -8.38 -30.21
N LEU A 99 56.92 -7.68 -31.24
CA LEU A 99 55.54 -7.19 -31.30
C LEU A 99 54.53 -8.33 -31.42
N LEU A 100 54.83 -9.38 -32.20
CA LEU A 100 53.98 -10.56 -32.30
C LEU A 100 53.90 -11.32 -30.98
N GLU A 101 55.01 -11.47 -30.25
CA GLU A 101 55.00 -12.09 -28.92
C GLU A 101 54.19 -11.26 -27.91
N LYS A 102 54.33 -9.93 -27.93
CA LYS A 102 53.49 -9.04 -27.11
C LYS A 102 52.01 -9.18 -27.48
N GLN A 103 51.70 -9.24 -28.77
CA GLN A 103 50.32 -9.42 -29.26
C GLN A 103 49.70 -10.71 -28.75
N THR A 104 50.40 -11.85 -28.83
CA THR A 104 49.89 -13.14 -28.33
C THR A 104 49.75 -13.14 -26.81
N SER A 105 50.65 -12.48 -26.08
CA SER A 105 50.55 -12.34 -24.62
C SER A 105 49.33 -11.52 -24.21
N PHE A 106 49.07 -10.38 -24.85
CA PHE A 106 47.89 -9.55 -24.59
C PHE A 106 46.60 -10.25 -25.00
N GLN A 107 46.62 -11.01 -26.10
CA GLN A 107 45.45 -11.79 -26.51
C GLN A 107 45.09 -12.86 -25.49
N SER A 108 46.08 -13.51 -24.89
CA SER A 108 45.87 -14.49 -23.80
C SER A 108 45.34 -13.83 -22.53
N GLN A 109 45.85 -12.64 -22.17
CA GLN A 109 45.33 -11.87 -21.03
C GLN A 109 43.88 -11.41 -21.24
N ILE A 110 43.54 -10.93 -22.44
CA ILE A 110 42.16 -10.55 -22.79
C ILE A 110 41.22 -11.74 -22.63
N GLN A 111 41.62 -12.93 -23.09
CA GLN A 111 40.82 -14.15 -22.89
C GLN A 111 40.63 -14.48 -21.41
N SER A 112 41.68 -14.37 -20.60
CA SER A 112 41.58 -14.56 -19.13
C SER A 112 40.57 -13.60 -18.51
N TYR A 113 40.67 -12.30 -18.83
CA TYR A 113 39.76 -11.29 -18.30
C TYR A 113 38.32 -11.45 -18.79
N GLN A 114 38.12 -11.95 -20.02
CA GLN A 114 36.78 -12.27 -20.54
C GLN A 114 36.12 -13.37 -19.71
N VAL A 115 36.85 -14.44 -19.40
CA VAL A 115 36.34 -15.55 -18.56
C VAL A 115 36.05 -15.06 -17.14
N GLU A 116 36.94 -14.29 -16.53
CA GLU A 116 36.72 -13.72 -15.20
C GLU A 116 35.48 -12.81 -15.17
N SER A 117 35.33 -11.95 -16.16
CA SER A 117 34.16 -11.08 -16.31
C SER A 117 32.87 -11.89 -16.40
N GLU A 118 32.85 -12.99 -17.18
CA GLU A 118 31.68 -13.86 -17.28
C GLU A 118 31.31 -14.53 -15.95
N ILE A 119 32.31 -15.02 -15.21
CA ILE A 119 32.12 -15.61 -13.88
C ILE A 119 31.50 -14.57 -12.93
N VAL A 120 32.04 -13.35 -12.90
CA VAL A 120 31.54 -12.27 -12.05
C VAL A 120 30.13 -11.86 -12.45
N GLN A 121 29.82 -11.75 -13.74
CA GLN A 121 28.48 -11.45 -14.24
C GLN A 121 27.47 -12.51 -13.83
N ASN A 122 27.83 -13.80 -13.91
CA ASN A 122 26.96 -14.90 -13.50
C ASN A 122 26.72 -14.91 -11.98
N LYS A 123 27.74 -14.63 -11.17
CA LYS A 123 27.57 -14.42 -9.71
C LYS A 123 26.63 -13.26 -9.43
N LEU A 124 26.84 -12.12 -10.09
CA LEU A 124 26.00 -10.94 -9.95
C LEU A 124 24.53 -11.22 -10.30
N LYS A 125 24.28 -11.98 -11.37
CA LYS A 125 22.91 -12.39 -11.75
C LYS A 125 22.25 -13.22 -10.64
N LYS A 126 22.95 -14.22 -10.08
CA LYS A 126 22.46 -15.06 -8.98
C LYS A 126 22.14 -14.23 -7.74
N GLU A 127 23.05 -13.36 -7.32
CA GLU A 127 22.85 -12.47 -6.17
C GLU A 127 21.68 -11.50 -6.38
N LYS A 128 21.52 -10.96 -7.60
CA LYS A 128 20.36 -10.11 -7.93
C LYS A 128 19.04 -10.86 -7.80
N THR A 129 18.97 -12.09 -8.32
CA THR A 129 17.74 -12.90 -8.19
C THR A 129 17.43 -13.22 -6.72
N LEU A 130 18.45 -13.56 -5.93
CA LEU A 130 18.29 -13.82 -4.50
C LEU A 130 17.80 -12.57 -3.75
N ASN A 131 18.39 -11.41 -4.05
CA ASN A 131 18.00 -10.14 -3.45
C ASN A 131 16.52 -9.80 -3.77
N THR A 132 16.07 -10.06 -4.99
CA THR A 132 14.66 -9.84 -5.35
C THR A 132 13.70 -10.78 -4.60
N SER A 133 14.09 -12.04 -4.38
CA SER A 133 13.31 -12.99 -3.59
C SER A 133 13.24 -12.58 -2.12
N LEU A 134 14.39 -12.26 -1.51
CA LEU A 134 14.46 -11.79 -0.13
C LEU A 134 13.66 -10.51 0.10
N LYS A 135 13.68 -9.56 -0.84
CA LYS A 135 12.84 -8.36 -0.78
C LYS A 135 11.35 -8.67 -0.77
N LYS A 136 10.90 -9.67 -1.55
CA LYS A 136 9.51 -10.13 -1.53
C LYS A 136 9.14 -10.77 -0.19
N GLU A 137 10.05 -11.58 0.37
CA GLU A 137 9.84 -12.17 1.70
C GLU A 137 9.73 -11.11 2.80
N ILE A 138 10.62 -10.12 2.79
CA ILE A 138 10.56 -8.98 3.73
C ILE A 138 9.21 -8.27 3.62
N SER A 139 8.77 -7.95 2.40
CA SER A 139 7.47 -7.29 2.17
C SER A 139 6.29 -8.13 2.68
N ASN A 140 6.35 -9.46 2.54
CA ASN A 140 5.34 -10.37 3.09
C ASN A 140 5.34 -10.35 4.63
N TYR A 141 6.52 -10.42 5.27
CA TYR A 141 6.63 -10.34 6.73
C TYR A 141 6.17 -8.99 7.29
N GLU A 142 6.43 -7.88 6.60
CA GLU A 142 5.91 -6.55 6.96
C GLU A 142 4.37 -6.52 6.90
N ALA A 143 3.77 -7.11 5.86
CA ALA A 143 2.32 -7.21 5.73
C ALA A 143 1.71 -8.07 6.85
N GLN A 144 2.32 -9.22 7.17
CA GLN A 144 1.90 -10.07 8.29
C GLN A 144 2.00 -9.36 9.63
N GLN A 145 3.09 -8.61 9.87
CA GLN A 145 3.26 -7.85 11.10
C GLN A 145 2.17 -6.78 11.25
N LYS A 146 1.82 -6.10 10.15
CA LYS A 146 0.74 -5.12 10.14
C LYS A 146 -0.61 -5.77 10.45
N TYR A 147 -0.90 -6.91 9.83
CA TYR A 147 -2.11 -7.69 10.11
C TYR A 147 -2.20 -8.09 11.59
N PHE A 148 -1.14 -8.67 12.15
CA PHE A 148 -1.09 -9.08 13.55
C PHE A 148 -1.28 -7.90 14.53
N LYS A 149 -0.70 -6.72 14.22
CA LYS A 149 -0.93 -5.50 15.00
C LYS A 149 -2.40 -5.10 15.02
N THR A 150 -3.07 -5.11 13.87
CA THR A 150 -4.51 -4.78 13.80
C THR A 150 -5.37 -5.79 14.55
N GLU A 151 -5.05 -7.08 14.45
CA GLU A 151 -5.75 -8.13 15.17
C GLU A 151 -5.55 -8.02 16.69
N GLN A 152 -4.33 -7.70 17.14
CA GLN A 152 -4.03 -7.44 18.55
C GLN A 152 -4.81 -6.24 19.11
N GLU A 153 -4.97 -5.16 18.34
CA GLU A 153 -5.80 -4.03 18.73
C GLU A 153 -7.29 -4.40 18.85
N GLN A 154 -7.80 -5.21 17.91
CA GLN A 154 -9.17 -5.72 17.97
C GLN A 154 -9.36 -6.64 19.19
N TYR A 155 -8.43 -7.55 19.45
CA TYR A 155 -8.44 -8.41 20.64
C TYR A 155 -8.45 -7.58 21.93
N ARG A 156 -7.62 -6.53 22.02
CA ARG A 156 -7.62 -5.61 23.17
C ARG A 156 -8.95 -4.87 23.33
N LYS A 157 -9.61 -4.47 22.24
CA LYS A 157 -10.96 -3.88 22.27
C LYS A 157 -11.98 -4.90 22.78
N SER A 158 -11.99 -6.11 22.24
CA SER A 158 -12.88 -7.18 22.70
C SER A 158 -12.67 -7.54 24.17
N LEU A 159 -11.41 -7.54 24.65
CA LEU A 159 -11.11 -7.77 26.06
C LEU A 159 -11.65 -6.66 26.97
N ARG A 160 -11.59 -5.39 26.53
CA ARG A 160 -12.22 -4.28 27.27
C ARG A 160 -13.74 -4.44 27.31
N ASN A 161 -14.36 -4.73 26.17
CA ASN A 161 -15.80 -4.97 26.09
C ASN A 161 -16.23 -6.14 26.98
N LEU A 162 -15.44 -7.23 27.03
CA LEU A 162 -15.71 -8.36 27.90
C LEU A 162 -15.65 -7.97 29.39
N LYS A 163 -14.66 -7.17 29.79
CA LYS A 163 -14.57 -6.64 31.17
C LYS A 163 -15.77 -5.75 31.51
N GLU A 164 -16.20 -4.90 30.57
CA GLU A 164 -17.41 -4.07 30.75
C GLU A 164 -18.66 -4.94 30.88
N LEU A 165 -18.82 -5.96 30.05
CA LEU A 165 -19.93 -6.91 30.13
C LEU A 165 -19.89 -7.72 31.43
N GLN A 166 -18.71 -8.14 31.91
CA GLN A 166 -18.57 -8.79 33.22
C GLN A 166 -18.97 -7.85 34.36
N HIS A 167 -18.58 -6.57 34.30
CA HIS A 167 -19.04 -5.58 35.28
C HIS A 167 -20.56 -5.42 35.26
N LEU A 168 -21.17 -5.33 34.08
CA LEU A 168 -22.63 -5.30 33.93
C LEU A 168 -23.27 -6.59 34.44
N GLN A 169 -22.66 -7.75 34.18
CA GLN A 169 -23.12 -9.03 34.67
C GLN A 169 -23.07 -9.08 36.19
N ILE A 170 -22.03 -8.56 36.85
CA ILE A 170 -21.94 -8.45 38.32
C ILE A 170 -23.03 -7.52 38.87
N LEU A 171 -23.31 -6.40 38.19
CA LEU A 171 -24.37 -5.48 38.60
C LEU A 171 -25.77 -6.13 38.48
N LEU A 172 -26.01 -6.86 37.39
CA LEU A 172 -27.26 -7.58 37.15
C LEU A 172 -27.38 -8.84 38.02
N SER A 173 -26.26 -9.52 38.31
CA SER A 173 -26.16 -10.67 39.21
C SER A 173 -26.00 -10.26 40.67
N GLY A 174 -25.92 -8.96 40.97
CA GLY A 174 -26.04 -8.36 42.30
C GLY A 174 -27.36 -8.67 43.01
N ARG A 175 -28.25 -9.43 42.36
CA ARG A 175 -29.33 -10.18 43.00
C ARG A 175 -28.83 -11.37 43.85
N LEU A 176 -27.56 -11.80 43.77
CA LEU A 176 -27.06 -13.03 44.40
C LEU A 176 -25.70 -12.97 45.13
N GLN A 177 -24.82 -11.98 44.94
CA GLN A 177 -23.55 -11.92 45.71
C GLN A 177 -23.19 -10.50 46.14
N ARG A 178 -23.74 -10.10 47.29
CA ARG A 178 -23.58 -8.76 47.89
C ARG A 178 -22.32 -8.61 48.75
N PHE A 179 -21.40 -9.59 48.76
CA PHE A 179 -20.30 -9.65 49.73
C PHE A 179 -18.87 -9.45 49.18
N ASP A 180 -18.59 -9.76 47.90
CA ASP A 180 -17.19 -9.72 47.41
C ASP A 180 -16.79 -8.38 46.75
N SER A 181 -17.74 -7.48 46.49
CA SER A 181 -17.49 -6.25 45.71
C SER A 181 -16.98 -5.05 46.53
N LEU A 182 -16.93 -5.13 47.86
CA LEU A 182 -16.40 -4.03 48.68
C LEU A 182 -14.86 -3.97 48.68
N GLU A 183 -14.17 -5.07 48.36
CA GLU A 183 -12.71 -5.14 48.45
C GLU A 183 -12.01 -4.49 47.23
N ILE A 184 -12.70 -4.41 46.08
CA ILE A 184 -12.13 -3.88 44.83
C ILE A 184 -12.17 -2.34 44.76
N LEU A 185 -13.01 -1.68 45.56
CA LEU A 185 -13.17 -0.22 45.54
C LEU A 185 -12.08 0.55 46.28
N ASN A 186 -11.23 -0.12 47.06
CA ASN A 186 -10.22 0.52 47.91
C ASN A 186 -8.92 0.88 47.19
N GLN A 187 -8.78 0.59 45.89
CA GLN A 187 -7.50 0.82 45.19
C GLN A 187 -7.39 2.12 44.41
N ASN A 188 -8.46 2.89 44.14
CA ASN A 188 -8.35 4.18 43.42
C ASN A 188 -9.46 5.19 43.82
N GLY A 189 -9.12 6.16 44.66
CA GLY A 189 -10.08 7.03 45.39
C GLY A 189 -11.00 7.93 44.56
N GLU A 190 -10.64 8.28 43.32
CA GLU A 190 -11.41 9.27 42.54
C GLU A 190 -12.48 8.65 41.62
N GLY A 191 -12.23 7.44 41.11
CA GLY A 191 -13.18 6.66 40.31
C GLY A 191 -14.25 5.96 41.16
N SER A 192 -13.85 5.45 42.32
CA SER A 192 -14.71 4.73 43.26
C SER A 192 -15.87 5.59 43.78
N THR A 193 -15.65 6.87 44.04
CA THR A 193 -16.68 7.80 44.57
C THR A 193 -17.78 8.10 43.53
N LYS A 194 -17.40 8.32 42.27
CA LYS A 194 -18.38 8.52 41.17
C LYS A 194 -19.17 7.26 40.86
N GLN A 195 -18.56 6.08 41.04
CA GLN A 195 -19.23 4.80 40.86
C GLN A 195 -20.19 4.50 42.02
N LEU A 196 -19.78 4.77 43.26
CA LEU A 196 -20.64 4.67 44.44
C LEU A 196 -21.84 5.62 44.37
N SER A 197 -21.62 6.86 43.90
CA SER A 197 -22.70 7.84 43.68
C SER A 197 -23.75 7.36 42.67
N ARG A 198 -23.30 6.80 41.54
CA ARG A 198 -24.20 6.19 40.53
C ARG A 198 -24.95 4.99 41.11
N TYR A 199 -24.29 4.15 41.90
CA TYR A 199 -24.91 3.02 42.57
C TYR A 199 -26.00 3.46 43.58
N CYS A 200 -25.70 4.46 44.41
CA CYS A 200 -26.68 5.03 45.34
C CYS A 200 -27.89 5.64 44.61
N ALA A 201 -27.68 6.29 43.45
CA ALA A 201 -28.76 6.85 42.66
C ALA A 201 -29.68 5.78 42.06
N VAL A 202 -29.11 4.69 41.53
CA VAL A 202 -29.87 3.55 41.01
C VAL A 202 -30.65 2.85 42.13
N LEU A 203 -29.99 2.55 43.26
CA LEU A 203 -30.65 1.93 44.41
C LEU A 203 -31.81 2.77 44.95
N LYS A 204 -31.66 4.11 45.00
CA LYS A 204 -32.74 5.01 45.43
C LYS A 204 -33.93 4.95 44.48
N ARG A 205 -33.69 4.92 43.16
CA ARG A 205 -34.75 4.82 42.15
C ARG A 205 -35.49 3.48 42.25
N GLU A 206 -34.76 2.38 42.40
CA GLU A 206 -35.34 1.04 42.51
C GLU A 206 -36.12 0.85 43.82
N TYR A 207 -35.63 1.41 44.93
CA TYR A 207 -36.36 1.43 46.19
C TYR A 207 -37.71 2.16 46.05
N GLU A 208 -37.70 3.34 45.42
CA GLU A 208 -38.94 4.12 45.25
C GLU A 208 -39.92 3.42 44.31
N GLN A 209 -39.43 2.77 43.25
CA GLN A 209 -40.25 1.94 42.38
C GLN A 209 -40.89 0.77 43.14
N THR A 210 -40.09 0.01 43.89
CA THR A 210 -40.58 -1.14 44.68
C THR A 210 -41.59 -0.70 45.74
N LYS A 211 -41.37 0.46 46.36
CA LYS A 211 -42.30 1.06 47.33
C LYS A 211 -43.62 1.45 46.68
N GLN A 212 -43.57 2.00 45.46
CA GLN A 212 -44.77 2.32 44.69
C GLN A 212 -45.53 1.04 44.28
N ASP A 213 -44.83 0.01 43.82
CA ASP A 213 -45.43 -1.28 43.45
C ASP A 213 -46.07 -1.97 44.66
N LYS A 214 -45.42 -1.91 45.83
CA LYS A 214 -46.02 -2.41 47.09
C LYS A 214 -47.33 -1.70 47.41
N LYS A 215 -47.40 -0.38 47.16
CA LYS A 215 -48.63 0.40 47.38
C LYS A 215 -49.73 -0.03 46.41
N THR A 216 -49.43 -0.16 45.12
CA THR A 216 -50.42 -0.58 44.12
C THR A 216 -50.93 -1.99 44.36
N PHE A 217 -50.07 -2.94 44.75
CA PHE A 217 -50.51 -4.29 45.13
C PHE A 217 -51.38 -4.29 46.38
N LYS A 218 -51.07 -3.45 47.37
CA LYS A 218 -51.92 -3.31 48.56
C LYS A 218 -53.31 -2.79 48.20
N ASP A 219 -53.39 -1.78 47.34
CA ASP A 219 -54.65 -1.22 46.85
C ASP A 219 -55.47 -2.27 46.06
N GLN A 220 -54.79 -3.10 45.26
CA GLN A 220 -55.42 -4.23 44.55
C GLN A 220 -55.95 -5.30 45.51
N ILE A 221 -55.18 -5.67 46.53
CA ILE A 221 -55.61 -6.62 47.57
C ILE A 221 -56.86 -6.09 48.28
N ASP A 222 -56.88 -4.81 48.65
CA ASP A 222 -58.02 -4.20 49.32
C ASP A 222 -59.26 -4.14 48.41
N LYS A 223 -59.07 -3.92 47.10
CA LYS A 223 -60.15 -4.00 46.11
C LYS A 223 -60.72 -5.42 45.99
N LEU A 224 -59.85 -6.42 45.82
CA LEU A 224 -60.28 -7.83 45.71
C LEU A 224 -60.95 -8.31 46.99
N ARG A 225 -60.50 -7.88 48.16
CA ARG A 225 -61.16 -8.18 49.45
C ARG A 225 -62.58 -7.60 49.51
N ARG A 226 -62.78 -6.36 49.04
CA ARG A 226 -64.13 -5.76 48.97
C ARG A 226 -65.04 -6.50 47.99
N GLU A 227 -64.51 -6.89 46.84
CA GLU A 227 -65.25 -7.69 45.85
C GLU A 227 -65.63 -9.06 46.41
N LEU A 228 -64.72 -9.73 47.11
CA LEU A 228 -64.98 -11.01 47.78
C LEU A 228 -66.11 -10.89 48.80
N VAL A 229 -66.06 -9.88 49.69
CA VAL A 229 -67.14 -9.63 50.67
C VAL A 229 -68.48 -9.36 49.99
N SER A 230 -68.48 -8.61 48.88
CA SER A 230 -69.69 -8.38 48.10
C SER A 230 -70.23 -9.67 47.46
N LYS A 231 -69.36 -10.55 46.98
CA LYS A 231 -69.74 -11.83 46.38
C LYS A 231 -70.26 -12.81 47.42
N ASP A 232 -69.66 -12.85 48.61
CA ASP A 232 -70.15 -13.66 49.73
C ASP A 232 -71.55 -13.24 50.19
N ARG A 233 -71.81 -11.92 50.25
CA ARG A 233 -73.17 -11.41 50.54
C ARG A 233 -74.17 -11.84 49.47
N GLN A 234 -73.83 -11.65 48.19
CA GLN A 234 -74.67 -12.09 47.07
C GLN A 234 -74.95 -13.60 47.12
N LEU A 235 -73.93 -14.41 47.41
CA LEU A 235 -74.06 -15.86 47.54
C LEU A 235 -75.01 -16.22 48.69
N THR A 236 -74.86 -15.57 49.84
CA THR A 236 -75.72 -15.79 51.02
C THR A 236 -77.18 -15.46 50.72
N ASP A 237 -77.45 -14.35 50.02
CA ASP A 237 -78.81 -13.96 49.64
C ASP A 237 -79.42 -14.95 48.64
N ARG A 238 -78.65 -15.41 47.64
CA ARG A 238 -79.10 -16.44 46.69
C ARG A 238 -79.35 -17.79 47.36
N ILE A 239 -78.56 -18.18 48.36
CA ILE A 239 -78.82 -19.40 49.15
C ILE A 239 -80.18 -19.29 49.86
N LYS A 240 -80.48 -18.14 50.49
CA LYS A 240 -81.77 -17.91 51.14
C LYS A 240 -82.93 -17.96 50.15
N GLU A 241 -82.80 -17.28 49.01
CA GLU A 241 -83.82 -17.28 47.95
C GLU A 241 -84.06 -18.70 47.42
N THR A 242 -82.99 -19.46 47.17
CA THR A 242 -83.09 -20.86 46.74
C THR A 242 -83.79 -21.73 47.79
N SER A 243 -83.51 -21.52 49.08
CA SER A 243 -84.19 -22.23 50.17
C SER A 243 -85.69 -21.94 50.18
N ILE A 244 -86.10 -20.68 50.02
CA ILE A 244 -87.51 -20.28 49.98
C ILE A 244 -88.21 -20.91 48.77
N LEU A 245 -87.60 -20.83 47.58
CA LEU A 245 -88.16 -21.42 46.37
C LEU A 245 -88.27 -22.94 46.47
N THR A 246 -87.28 -23.60 47.11
CA THR A 246 -87.33 -25.04 47.34
C THR A 246 -88.50 -25.42 48.25
N GLU A 247 -88.73 -24.66 49.32
CA GLU A 247 -89.88 -24.89 50.22
C GLU A 247 -91.22 -24.59 49.53
N GLN A 248 -91.30 -23.58 48.68
CA GLN A 248 -92.49 -23.32 47.87
C GLN A 248 -92.77 -24.44 46.87
N LEU A 249 -91.71 -24.97 46.23
CA LEU A 249 -91.81 -26.08 45.29
C LEU A 249 -92.35 -27.33 45.99
N THR A 250 -91.79 -27.71 47.14
CA THR A 250 -92.26 -28.89 47.88
C THR A 250 -93.72 -28.78 48.31
N ARG A 251 -94.15 -27.60 48.78
CA ARG A 251 -95.58 -27.34 49.09
C ARG A 251 -96.46 -27.50 47.85
N SER A 252 -96.04 -26.94 46.71
CA SER A 252 -96.78 -27.05 45.46
C SER A 252 -96.84 -28.48 44.91
N GLU A 253 -95.78 -29.27 45.08
CA GLU A 253 -95.74 -30.70 44.74
C GLU A 253 -96.71 -31.51 45.61
N GLU A 254 -96.81 -31.17 46.90
CA GLU A 254 -97.73 -31.82 47.83
C GLU A 254 -99.20 -31.47 47.53
N ASP A 255 -99.49 -30.20 47.22
CA ASP A 255 -100.80 -29.75 46.74
C ASP A 255 -101.19 -30.45 45.43
N LEU A 256 -100.27 -30.55 44.47
CA LEU A 256 -100.50 -31.24 43.20
C LEU A 256 -100.85 -32.72 43.44
N LYS A 257 -100.10 -33.39 44.32
CA LYS A 257 -100.35 -34.79 44.70
C LYS A 257 -101.74 -34.97 45.35
N ASN A 258 -102.20 -34.00 46.13
CA ASN A 258 -103.53 -34.03 46.74
C ASN A 258 -104.64 -33.85 45.68
N VAL A 259 -104.49 -32.87 44.78
CA VAL A 259 -105.42 -32.65 43.66
C VAL A 259 -105.48 -33.87 42.74
N GLU A 260 -104.35 -34.54 42.48
CA GLU A 260 -104.31 -35.78 41.71
C GLU A 260 -105.09 -36.92 42.38
N LYS A 261 -104.94 -37.08 43.70
CA LYS A 261 -105.75 -38.05 44.47
C LYS A 261 -107.25 -37.73 44.40
N GLU A 262 -107.63 -36.46 44.54
CA GLU A 262 -109.03 -36.05 44.43
C GLU A 262 -109.60 -36.30 43.03
N LYS A 263 -108.84 -35.93 41.98
CA LYS A 263 -109.18 -36.19 40.58
C LYS A 263 -109.39 -37.69 40.33
N GLU A 264 -108.52 -38.54 40.87
CA GLU A 264 -108.66 -39.99 40.79
C GLU A 264 -109.89 -40.49 41.56
N GLY A 265 -110.16 -39.94 42.73
CA GLY A 265 -111.39 -40.20 43.50
C GLY A 265 -112.66 -39.82 42.73
N MET A 266 -112.69 -38.64 42.10
CA MET A 266 -113.79 -38.17 41.25
C MET A 266 -113.96 -39.03 40.01
N ARG A 267 -112.87 -39.43 39.33
CA ARG A 267 -112.89 -40.38 38.21
C ARG A 267 -113.53 -41.71 38.62
N LYS A 268 -113.17 -42.24 39.79
CA LYS A 268 -113.80 -43.46 40.34
C LYS A 268 -115.29 -43.27 40.61
N LYS A 269 -115.71 -42.13 41.17
CA LYS A 269 -117.14 -41.81 41.38
C LYS A 269 -117.91 -41.70 40.05
N LEU A 270 -117.36 -40.99 39.06
CA LEU A 270 -117.92 -40.91 37.71
C LEU A 270 -118.04 -42.29 37.04
N SER A 271 -117.06 -43.17 37.21
CA SER A 271 -117.11 -44.55 36.73
C SER A 271 -118.24 -45.34 37.38
N ARG A 272 -118.45 -45.21 38.70
CA ARG A 272 -119.58 -45.83 39.41
C ARG A 272 -120.93 -45.30 38.92
N LEU A 273 -121.06 -43.98 38.75
CA LEU A 273 -122.27 -43.36 38.20
C LEU A 273 -122.55 -43.83 36.77
N LYS A 274 -121.54 -43.88 35.90
CA LYS A 274 -121.68 -44.41 34.54
C LYS A 274 -122.13 -45.86 34.53
N LYS A 275 -121.61 -46.70 35.43
CA LYS A 275 -122.05 -48.11 35.61
C LYS A 275 -123.49 -48.20 36.12
N GLY A 276 -123.90 -47.31 37.02
CA GLY A 276 -125.29 -47.23 37.52
C GLY A 276 -126.31 -46.74 36.48
N PHE A 277 -125.87 -45.99 35.45
CA PHE A 277 -126.71 -45.57 34.33
C PHE A 277 -126.75 -46.58 33.16
N HIS A 278 -125.89 -47.62 33.14
CA HIS A 278 -125.70 -48.52 31.99
C HIS A 278 -126.06 -50.00 32.25
N SER A 279 -126.88 -50.33 33.24
CA SER A 279 -127.50 -51.66 33.29
C SER A 279 -128.67 -51.75 34.26
N PRO A 280 -129.71 -52.53 33.90
CA PRO A 280 -131.06 -52.04 33.59
C PRO A 280 -132.04 -52.06 34.76
#